data_AF-A0A9E1RSB4-F1
#
_entry.id   AF-A0A9E1RSB4-F1
#
_cell.length_a   1.000
_cell.length_b   1.000
_cell.length_c   1.000
_cell.angle_alpha   90.00
_cell.angle_beta   90.00
_cell.angle_gamma   90.00
#
_symmetry.space_group_name_H-M   'P 1'
#
loop_
_entity.id
_entity.type
_entity.pdbx_description
1 polymer ?
#
loop_
_entity_poly.entity_id
_entity_poly.type
_entity_poly.pdbx_seq_one_letter_code
_entity_poly.pdbx_strand_id
1 'polypeptide(L)'
;RTSYVPSAMLVVRTNMLEEAGGFDEAMRYGEDVDMVWRLIQHGHLVRFEPAAVVHHRNRPSVAAFARQRFSYGSSAAELSARHGDKVSPLQLPANITMTTLGLLFGGRRLRLVAAAATASSIVALTRKLIGKVDVPVKEAARLTVMTHGYAVHGLAAAVTRSWAPLLVWTSRSRQALAAALVVPAMIDWFRTRPANNLVTHTAFRALDHGSYCAGVWAGVLRSGSVAALLPKVRIGNNS
;
A
#
# COMPACT_ATOMS: atom_id res chain seq x y z
N ARG A 1 8.10 0.86 -14.14
CA ARG A 1 6.73 1.36 -14.34
C ARG A 1 6.17 1.69 -12.96
N THR A 2 5.69 2.90 -12.73
CA THR A 2 5.04 3.28 -11.45
C THR A 2 3.53 3.24 -11.61
N SER A 3 2.80 2.99 -10.51
CA SER A 3 1.34 2.89 -10.53
C SER A 3 0.64 4.24 -10.64
N TYR A 4 1.29 5.32 -10.21
CA TYR A 4 0.94 6.71 -10.48
C TYR A 4 2.12 7.63 -10.16
N VAL A 5 1.99 8.92 -10.48
CA VAL A 5 2.87 10.02 -10.03
C VAL A 5 2.00 11.20 -9.58
N PRO A 6 2.37 11.91 -8.50
CA PRO A 6 1.59 13.07 -8.05
C PRO A 6 1.75 14.26 -9.01
N SER A 7 0.71 15.08 -9.16
CA SER A 7 0.73 16.29 -10.01
C SER A 7 1.71 17.36 -9.54
N ALA A 8 2.30 17.22 -8.35
CA ALA A 8 3.35 18.12 -7.83
C ALA A 8 4.57 18.22 -8.76
N MET A 9 4.87 17.17 -9.53
CA MET A 9 5.88 17.20 -10.60
C MET A 9 5.51 16.18 -11.68
N LEU A 10 4.87 16.67 -12.75
CA LEU A 10 4.41 15.85 -13.86
C LEU A 10 4.77 16.50 -15.18
N VAL A 11 5.34 15.70 -16.09
CA VAL A 11 5.49 16.05 -17.50
C VAL A 11 4.73 15.02 -18.31
N VAL A 12 3.80 15.50 -19.13
CA VAL A 12 2.94 14.66 -19.99
C VAL A 12 2.91 15.28 -21.37
N ARG A 13 2.82 14.44 -22.42
CA ARG A 13 2.61 14.95 -23.77
C ARG A 13 1.20 15.48 -23.89
N THR A 14 1.03 16.67 -24.45
CA THR A 14 -0.28 17.34 -24.56
C THR A 14 -1.31 16.45 -25.25
N ASN A 15 -0.95 15.83 -26.38
CA ASN A 15 -1.85 14.94 -27.10
C ASN A 15 -2.32 13.73 -26.26
N MET A 16 -1.44 13.12 -25.46
CA MET A 16 -1.82 12.02 -24.56
C MET A 16 -2.76 12.49 -23.46
N LEU A 17 -2.55 13.72 -22.95
CA LEU A 17 -3.44 14.30 -21.94
C LEU A 17 -4.83 14.59 -22.53
N GLU A 18 -4.89 15.12 -23.75
CA GLU A 18 -6.14 15.36 -24.49
C GLU A 18 -6.87 14.04 -24.80
N GLU A 19 -6.15 13.02 -25.29
CA GLU A 19 -6.68 11.67 -25.54
C GLU A 19 -7.22 11.01 -24.26
N ALA A 20 -6.59 11.26 -23.12
CA ALA A 20 -7.10 10.80 -21.84
C ALA A 20 -8.33 11.56 -21.36
N GLY A 21 -8.59 12.77 -21.87
CA GLY A 21 -9.67 13.66 -21.42
C GLY A 21 -9.27 14.62 -20.28
N GLY A 22 -7.98 14.95 -20.15
CA GLY A 22 -7.49 15.93 -19.18
C GLY A 22 -7.69 15.53 -17.72
N PHE A 23 -7.62 16.50 -16.81
CA PHE A 23 -8.05 16.33 -15.42
C PHE A 23 -9.58 16.43 -15.34
N ASP A 24 -10.22 15.58 -14.56
CA ASP A 24 -11.65 15.69 -14.31
C ASP A 24 -11.91 16.80 -13.28
N GLU A 25 -12.50 17.91 -13.73
CA GLU A 25 -12.80 19.08 -12.90
C GLU A 25 -13.85 18.82 -11.81
N ALA A 26 -14.65 17.76 -11.95
CA ALA A 26 -15.58 17.33 -10.89
C ALA A 26 -14.84 16.73 -9.69
N MET A 27 -13.60 16.25 -9.88
CA MET A 27 -12.80 15.67 -8.82
C MET A 27 -12.02 16.75 -8.07
N ARG A 28 -12.35 16.92 -6.78
CA ARG A 28 -11.59 17.82 -5.92
C ARG A 28 -10.26 17.21 -5.42
N TYR A 29 -10.21 15.88 -5.29
CA TYR A 29 -9.04 15.15 -4.80
C TYR A 29 -8.89 13.82 -5.54
N GLY A 30 -7.66 13.42 -5.83
CA GLY A 30 -7.36 12.17 -6.54
C GLY A 30 -7.55 12.29 -8.06
N GLU A 31 -7.78 13.50 -8.56
CA GLU A 31 -7.85 13.85 -9.97
C GLU A 31 -6.56 13.49 -10.72
N ASP A 32 -5.41 13.60 -10.04
CA ASP A 32 -4.11 13.21 -10.58
C ASP A 32 -3.97 11.69 -10.70
N VAL A 33 -4.42 10.94 -9.68
CA VAL A 33 -4.45 9.48 -9.70
C VAL A 33 -5.38 8.97 -10.81
N ASP A 34 -6.58 9.54 -10.92
CA ASP A 34 -7.57 9.21 -11.96
C ASP A 34 -7.00 9.44 -13.37
N MET A 35 -6.47 10.64 -13.63
CA MET A 35 -5.88 10.99 -14.92
C MET A 35 -4.72 10.05 -15.30
N VAL A 36 -3.82 9.75 -14.35
CA VAL A 36 -2.71 8.83 -14.61
C VAL A 36 -3.20 7.39 -14.84
N TRP A 37 -4.26 6.96 -14.15
CA TRP A 37 -4.85 5.64 -14.37
C TRP A 37 -5.59 5.51 -15.70
N ARG A 38 -6.21 6.59 -16.18
CA ARG A 38 -6.75 6.66 -17.55
C ARG A 38 -5.64 6.57 -18.60
N LEU A 39 -4.54 7.30 -18.43
CA LEU A 39 -3.37 7.19 -19.31
C LEU A 39 -2.84 5.74 -19.39
N ILE A 40 -2.72 5.06 -18.25
CA ILE A 40 -2.29 3.65 -18.21
C ILE A 40 -3.32 2.74 -18.89
N GLN A 41 -4.62 2.99 -18.72
CA GLN A 41 -5.69 2.23 -19.39
C GLN A 41 -5.64 2.40 -20.91
N HIS A 42 -5.22 3.57 -21.40
CA HIS A 42 -4.99 3.84 -22.82
C HIS A 42 -3.64 3.26 -23.34
N GLY A 43 -2.93 2.49 -22.51
CA GLY A 43 -1.68 1.82 -22.90
C GLY A 43 -0.43 2.70 -22.82
N HIS A 44 -0.54 3.93 -22.29
CA HIS A 44 0.63 4.78 -22.10
C HIS A 44 1.47 4.33 -20.90
N LEU A 45 2.76 4.69 -20.95
CA LEU A 45 3.72 4.33 -19.92
C LEU A 45 3.98 5.50 -18.97
N VAL A 46 3.92 5.20 -17.67
CA VAL A 46 4.30 6.14 -16.61
C VAL A 46 5.65 5.74 -16.03
N ARG A 47 6.59 6.68 -16.06
CA ARG A 47 7.95 6.53 -15.56
C ARG A 47 8.24 7.55 -14.46
N PHE A 48 8.90 7.08 -13.42
CA PHE A 48 9.51 7.94 -12.40
C PHE A 48 10.89 8.40 -12.88
N GLU A 49 11.18 9.71 -12.81
CA GLU A 49 12.47 10.30 -13.16
C GLU A 49 13.18 10.79 -11.89
N PRO A 50 14.17 10.05 -11.34
CA PRO A 50 14.82 10.41 -10.09
C PRO A 50 15.66 11.69 -10.16
N ALA A 51 16.13 12.11 -11.34
CA ALA A 51 16.90 13.35 -11.49
C ALA A 51 16.01 14.60 -11.50
N ALA A 52 14.70 14.43 -11.72
CA ALA A 52 13.74 15.52 -11.74
C ALA A 52 13.27 15.81 -10.30
N VAL A 53 13.79 16.89 -9.71
CA VAL A 53 13.54 17.27 -8.31
C VAL A 53 12.81 18.61 -8.23
N VAL A 54 11.74 18.66 -7.44
CA VAL A 54 11.05 19.90 -7.06
C VAL A 54 10.91 19.97 -5.54
N HIS A 55 11.02 21.17 -4.99
CA HIS A 55 10.78 21.41 -3.56
C HIS A 55 9.34 21.88 -3.35
N HIS A 56 8.52 21.03 -2.73
CA HIS A 56 7.17 21.38 -2.37
C HIS A 56 7.12 21.91 -0.93
N ARG A 57 6.37 23.01 -0.71
CA ARG A 57 6.19 23.55 0.64
C ARG A 57 5.30 22.63 1.47
N ASN A 58 5.84 22.10 2.56
CA ASN A 58 5.07 21.32 3.52
C ASN A 58 4.03 22.17 4.23
N ARG A 59 2.98 21.53 4.75
CA ARG A 59 1.93 22.22 5.51
C ARG A 59 2.53 22.82 6.79
N PRO A 60 2.13 24.04 7.18
CA PRO A 60 2.76 24.75 8.30
C PRO A 60 2.34 24.22 9.67
N SER A 61 1.32 23.36 9.75
CA SER A 61 0.82 22.82 11.01
C SER A 61 0.36 21.37 10.90
N VAL A 62 0.40 20.68 12.04
CA VAL A 62 -0.07 19.30 12.22
C VAL A 62 -1.53 19.15 11.77
N ALA A 63 -2.38 20.12 12.09
CA ALA A 63 -3.78 20.12 11.70
C ALA A 63 -3.96 20.27 10.18
N ALA A 64 -3.16 21.13 9.53
CA ALA A 64 -3.21 21.27 8.07
C ALA A 64 -2.70 20.02 7.35
N PHE A 65 -1.69 19.35 7.90
CA PHE A 65 -1.22 18.04 7.43
C PHE A 65 -2.31 16.96 7.57
N ALA A 66 -2.94 16.85 8.74
CA ALA A 66 -4.01 15.88 8.99
C ALA A 66 -5.19 16.08 8.03
N ARG A 67 -5.63 17.34 7.83
CA ARG A 67 -6.69 17.66 6.85
C ARG A 67 -6.33 17.23 5.43
N GLN A 68 -5.08 17.43 5.00
CA GLN A 68 -4.63 16.99 3.68
C GLN A 68 -4.68 15.47 3.55
N ARG A 69 -4.23 14.73 4.57
CA ARG A 69 -4.29 13.25 4.58
C ARG A 69 -5.72 12.74 4.57
N PHE A 70 -6.62 13.39 5.31
CA PHE A 70 -8.05 13.13 5.25
C PHE A 70 -8.62 13.35 3.84
N SER A 71 -8.29 14.47 3.20
CA SER A 71 -8.72 14.75 1.82
C SER A 71 -8.29 13.67 0.84
N TYR A 72 -7.03 13.20 0.93
CA TYR A 72 -6.54 12.09 0.11
C TYR A 72 -7.25 10.77 0.39
N GLY A 73 -7.60 10.48 1.65
CA GLY A 73 -8.40 9.30 1.97
C GLY A 73 -9.80 9.38 1.38
N SER A 74 -10.40 10.57 1.37
CA SER A 74 -11.78 10.77 0.93
C SER A 74 -12.03 10.51 -0.55
N SER A 75 -11.00 10.58 -1.40
CA SER A 75 -11.11 10.24 -2.83
C SER A 75 -11.11 8.73 -3.11
N ALA A 76 -10.79 7.88 -2.12
CA ALA A 76 -10.66 6.44 -2.34
C ALA A 76 -11.95 5.79 -2.86
N ALA A 77 -13.11 6.20 -2.35
CA ALA A 77 -14.41 5.67 -2.79
C ALA A 77 -14.72 6.06 -4.24
N GLU A 78 -14.48 7.32 -4.61
CA GLU A 78 -14.69 7.82 -5.98
C GLU A 78 -13.72 7.16 -6.97
N LEU A 79 -12.44 7.07 -6.62
CA LEU A 79 -11.44 6.35 -7.42
C LEU A 79 -11.79 4.87 -7.59
N SER A 80 -12.38 4.24 -6.57
CA SER A 80 -12.80 2.84 -6.65
C SER A 80 -14.02 2.67 -7.54
N ALA A 81 -14.95 3.62 -7.54
CA ALA A 81 -16.08 3.61 -8.48
C ALA A 81 -15.61 3.74 -9.95
N ARG A 82 -14.58 4.55 -10.20
CA ARG A 82 -14.04 4.82 -11.55
C ARG A 82 -13.09 3.73 -12.06
N HIS A 83 -12.25 3.19 -11.19
CA HIS A 83 -11.15 2.29 -11.58
C HIS A 83 -11.17 0.93 -10.88
N GLY A 84 -12.27 0.61 -10.20
CA GLY A 84 -12.48 -0.67 -9.54
C GLY A 84 -11.45 -0.93 -8.45
N ASP A 85 -10.71 -2.02 -8.62
CA ASP A 85 -9.86 -2.59 -7.58
C ASP A 85 -8.45 -2.00 -7.48
N LYS A 86 -8.11 -1.01 -8.33
CA LYS A 86 -6.81 -0.31 -8.25
C LYS A 86 -6.60 0.39 -6.91
N VAL A 87 -7.68 0.79 -6.24
CA VAL A 87 -7.69 1.42 -4.91
C VAL A 87 -7.64 0.40 -3.76
N SER A 88 -7.73 -0.90 -4.06
CA SER A 88 -7.85 -1.93 -3.03
C SER A 88 -6.72 -1.81 -2.00
N PRO A 89 -7.05 -1.82 -0.68
CA PRO A 89 -6.08 -1.62 0.38
C PRO A 89 -5.06 -2.76 0.48
N LEU A 90 -5.34 -3.91 -0.14
CA LEU A 90 -4.44 -5.05 -0.18
C LEU A 90 -4.52 -5.73 -1.54
N GLN A 91 -3.41 -5.74 -2.28
CA GLN A 91 -3.27 -6.35 -3.60
C GLN A 91 -2.12 -7.37 -3.64
N LEU A 92 -2.18 -8.36 -2.76
CA LEU A 92 -1.16 -9.40 -2.66
C LEU A 92 -1.69 -10.74 -3.18
N PRO A 93 -0.82 -11.61 -3.71
CA PRO A 93 -1.20 -12.98 -4.03
C PRO A 93 -1.81 -13.69 -2.82
N ALA A 94 -2.85 -14.49 -3.07
CA ALA A 94 -3.60 -15.19 -2.03
C ALA A 94 -2.69 -16.06 -1.15
N ASN A 95 -1.82 -16.83 -1.80
CA ASN A 95 -0.88 -17.74 -1.13
C ASN A 95 0.04 -16.99 -0.17
N ILE A 96 0.65 -15.87 -0.60
CA ILE A 96 1.54 -15.07 0.25
C ILE A 96 0.78 -14.46 1.42
N THR A 97 -0.42 -13.94 1.18
CA THR A 97 -1.26 -13.38 2.24
C THR A 97 -1.60 -14.46 3.28
N MET A 98 -2.03 -15.63 2.83
CA MET A 98 -2.43 -16.74 3.71
C MET A 98 -1.25 -17.34 4.48
N THR A 99 -0.08 -17.54 3.85
CA THR A 99 1.11 -18.03 4.58
C THR A 99 1.58 -16.99 5.59
N THR A 100 1.58 -15.70 5.24
CA THR A 100 1.96 -14.62 6.15
C THR A 100 1.03 -14.54 7.36
N LEU A 101 -0.29 -14.57 7.13
CA LEU A 101 -1.28 -14.57 8.22
C LEU A 101 -1.18 -15.83 9.09
N GLY A 102 -0.95 -17.00 8.47
CA GLY A 102 -0.75 -18.26 9.17
C GLY A 102 0.49 -18.25 10.07
N LEU A 103 1.60 -17.67 9.60
CA LEU A 103 2.82 -17.49 10.39
C LEU A 103 2.61 -16.55 11.58
N LEU A 104 1.97 -15.41 11.37
CA LEU A 104 1.77 -14.38 12.41
C LEU A 104 0.71 -14.78 13.44
N PHE A 105 -0.47 -15.19 12.97
CA PHE A 105 -1.66 -15.31 13.81
C PHE A 105 -2.16 -16.74 13.99
N GLY A 106 -1.62 -17.70 13.25
CA GLY A 106 -2.07 -19.10 13.32
C GLY A 106 -1.77 -19.75 14.67
N GLY A 107 -2.56 -20.77 15.04
CA GLY A 107 -2.19 -21.69 16.12
C GLY A 107 -0.99 -22.57 15.72
N ARG A 108 -0.48 -23.40 16.63
CA ARG A 108 0.70 -24.27 16.39
C ARG A 108 0.61 -25.03 15.07
N ARG A 109 -0.52 -25.69 14.79
CA ARG A 109 -0.72 -26.47 13.55
C ARG A 109 -0.66 -25.57 12.30
N LEU A 110 -1.39 -24.46 12.29
CA LEU A 110 -1.42 -23.55 11.13
C LEU A 110 -0.07 -22.86 10.89
N ARG A 111 0.65 -22.50 11.96
CA ARG A 111 2.02 -21.96 11.84
C ARG A 111 2.97 -22.98 11.22
N LEU A 112 2.90 -24.25 11.60
CA LEU A 112 3.72 -25.31 11.02
C LEU A 112 3.40 -25.51 9.54
N VAL A 113 2.11 -25.53 9.17
CA VAL A 113 1.68 -25.62 7.75
C VAL A 113 2.20 -24.41 6.95
N ALA A 114 2.07 -23.19 7.48
CA ALA A 114 2.55 -21.99 6.81
C ALA A 114 4.08 -21.96 6.68
N ALA A 115 4.81 -22.43 7.70
CA ALA A 115 6.26 -22.58 7.66
C ALA A 115 6.71 -23.61 6.61
N ALA A 116 6.04 -24.77 6.56
CA ALA A 116 6.29 -25.79 5.56
C ALA A 116 6.00 -25.28 4.13
N ALA A 117 4.88 -24.58 3.92
CA ALA A 117 4.55 -23.97 2.63
C ALA A 117 5.61 -22.92 2.21
N THR A 118 6.09 -22.12 3.16
CA THR A 118 7.16 -21.14 2.92
C THR A 118 8.47 -21.84 2.53
N ALA A 119 8.88 -22.88 3.26
CA ALA A 119 10.06 -23.68 2.94
C ALA A 119 9.96 -24.32 1.55
N SER A 120 8.79 -24.90 1.22
CA SER A 120 8.51 -25.45 -0.11
C SER A 120 8.63 -24.40 -1.22
N SER A 121 8.19 -23.16 -0.97
CA SER A 121 8.34 -22.07 -1.95
C SER A 121 9.80 -21.69 -2.18
N ILE A 122 10.65 -21.74 -1.15
CA ILE A 122 12.10 -21.52 -1.26
C ILE A 122 12.73 -22.61 -2.13
N VAL A 123 12.38 -23.88 -1.90
CA VAL A 123 12.88 -24.99 -2.71
C VAL A 123 12.44 -24.84 -4.17
N ALA A 124 11.17 -24.52 -4.41
CA ALA A 124 10.64 -24.32 -5.75
C ALA A 124 11.31 -23.14 -6.49
N LEU A 125 11.55 -22.02 -5.79
CA LEU A 125 12.24 -20.86 -6.35
C LEU A 125 13.73 -21.15 -6.59
N THR A 126 14.38 -21.86 -5.67
CA THR A 126 15.77 -22.31 -5.83
C THR A 126 15.93 -23.07 -7.14
N ARG A 127 15.06 -24.05 -7.43
CA ARG A 127 15.09 -24.83 -8.68
C ARG A 127 14.97 -23.94 -9.93
N LYS A 128 14.23 -22.83 -9.86
CA LYS A 128 14.10 -21.87 -10.97
C LYS A 128 15.32 -20.95 -11.15
N LEU A 129 16.14 -20.82 -10.11
CA LEU A 129 17.33 -19.96 -10.07
C LEU A 129 18.64 -20.72 -10.36
N ILE A 130 18.64 -22.06 -10.30
CA ILE A 130 19.80 -22.87 -10.69
C ILE A 130 20.22 -22.49 -12.13
N GLY A 131 21.51 -22.20 -12.31
CA GLY A 131 22.09 -21.77 -13.58
C GLY A 131 21.81 -20.31 -13.96
N LYS A 132 21.13 -19.53 -13.11
CA LYS A 132 20.85 -18.08 -13.35
C LYS A 132 21.56 -17.15 -12.38
N VAL A 133 21.96 -17.65 -11.21
CA VAL A 133 22.65 -16.90 -10.15
C VAL A 133 23.66 -17.80 -9.45
N ASP A 134 24.69 -17.20 -8.85
CA ASP A 134 25.79 -17.93 -8.22
C ASP A 134 25.36 -18.68 -6.95
N VAL A 135 24.44 -18.10 -6.17
CA VAL A 135 24.00 -18.62 -4.86
C VAL A 135 22.48 -18.83 -4.80
N PRO A 136 21.91 -19.80 -5.56
CA PRO A 136 20.47 -19.89 -5.80
C PRO A 136 19.64 -20.13 -4.53
N VAL A 137 20.13 -20.91 -3.57
CA VAL A 137 19.42 -21.17 -2.29
C VAL A 137 19.31 -19.90 -1.46
N LYS A 138 20.43 -19.19 -1.31
CA LYS A 138 20.50 -17.95 -0.52
C LYS A 138 19.62 -16.87 -1.14
N GLU A 139 19.64 -16.75 -2.47
CA GLU A 139 18.83 -15.76 -3.17
C GLU A 139 17.33 -16.11 -3.12
N ALA A 140 16.95 -17.38 -3.29
CA ALA A 140 15.58 -17.82 -3.10
C ALA A 140 15.06 -17.54 -1.67
N ALA A 141 15.89 -17.82 -0.65
CA ALA A 141 15.55 -17.52 0.73
C ALA A 141 15.39 -16.01 0.96
N ARG A 142 16.33 -15.19 0.47
CA ARG A 142 16.28 -13.73 0.55
C ARG A 142 15.02 -13.16 -0.10
N LEU A 143 14.73 -13.55 -1.33
CA LEU A 143 13.53 -13.12 -2.05
C LEU A 143 12.25 -13.51 -1.32
N THR A 144 12.18 -14.74 -0.80
CA THR A 144 11.02 -15.21 -0.03
C THR A 144 10.81 -14.40 1.25
N VAL A 145 11.89 -14.10 1.98
CA VAL A 145 11.83 -13.25 3.18
C VAL A 145 11.39 -11.83 2.82
N MET A 146 11.93 -11.26 1.73
CA MET A 146 11.50 -9.96 1.22
C MET A 146 10.01 -9.96 0.85
N THR A 147 9.51 -10.99 0.17
CA THR A 147 8.09 -11.14 -0.18
C THR A 147 7.20 -11.15 1.05
N HIS A 148 7.54 -11.92 2.09
CA HIS A 148 6.78 -11.89 3.35
C HIS A 148 6.90 -10.54 4.06
N GLY A 149 8.07 -9.89 4.01
CA GLY A 149 8.26 -8.53 4.53
C GLY A 149 7.34 -7.51 3.85
N TYR A 150 7.24 -7.55 2.52
CA TYR A 150 6.29 -6.72 1.77
C TYR A 150 4.84 -7.06 2.12
N ALA A 151 4.54 -8.34 2.36
CA ALA A 151 3.20 -8.75 2.75
C ALA A 151 2.80 -8.22 4.13
N VAL A 152 3.70 -8.31 5.12
CA VAL A 152 3.49 -7.72 6.44
C VAL A 152 3.32 -6.21 6.36
N HIS A 153 4.15 -5.53 5.55
CA HIS A 153 4.02 -4.09 5.35
C HIS A 153 2.69 -3.71 4.71
N GLY A 154 2.26 -4.42 3.66
CA GLY A 154 0.98 -4.22 3.00
C GLY A 154 -0.21 -4.47 3.93
N LEU A 155 -0.17 -5.55 4.72
CA LEU A 155 -1.18 -5.83 5.74
C LEU A 155 -1.24 -4.74 6.81
N ALA A 156 -0.10 -4.30 7.33
CA ALA A 156 -0.06 -3.21 8.30
C ALA A 156 -0.61 -1.90 7.72
N ALA A 157 -0.30 -1.59 6.47
CA ALA A 157 -0.86 -0.44 5.77
C ALA A 157 -2.38 -0.56 5.60
N ALA A 158 -2.90 -1.70 5.15
CA ALA A 158 -4.33 -1.95 5.01
C ALA A 158 -5.08 -1.80 6.35
N VAL A 159 -4.53 -2.41 7.40
CA VAL A 159 -5.05 -2.33 8.77
C VAL A 159 -5.12 -0.88 9.27
N THR A 160 -4.06 -0.10 9.07
CA THR A 160 -3.96 1.25 9.66
C THR A 160 -4.59 2.34 8.81
N ARG A 161 -4.63 2.18 7.49
CA ARG A 161 -5.12 3.18 6.53
C ARG A 161 -6.56 2.93 6.06
N SER A 162 -7.09 1.72 6.23
CA SER A 162 -8.43 1.39 5.73
C SER A 162 -9.28 0.63 6.75
N TRP A 163 -8.73 -0.35 7.47
CA TRP A 163 -9.52 -1.26 8.31
C TRP A 163 -9.51 -0.95 9.82
N ALA A 164 -8.91 0.16 10.26
CA ALA A 164 -8.74 0.44 11.68
C ALA A 164 -10.07 0.44 12.47
N PRO A 165 -11.18 1.05 11.99
CA PRO A 165 -12.48 1.00 12.67
C PRO A 165 -13.07 -0.41 12.83
N LEU A 166 -12.65 -1.37 11.99
CA LEU A 166 -13.10 -2.76 12.08
C LEU A 166 -12.31 -3.58 13.11
N LEU A 167 -11.20 -3.05 13.64
CA LEU A 167 -10.27 -3.80 14.48
C LEU A 167 -10.23 -3.32 15.94
N VAL A 168 -11.07 -2.37 16.32
CA VAL A 168 -11.11 -1.85 17.70
C VAL A 168 -11.92 -2.70 18.68
N TRP A 169 -12.69 -3.66 18.19
CA TRP A 169 -13.72 -4.38 18.96
C TRP A 169 -13.17 -5.41 19.95
N THR A 170 -12.12 -6.16 19.59
CA THR A 170 -11.55 -7.22 20.46
C THR A 170 -10.16 -6.86 20.96
N SER A 171 -9.75 -7.42 22.10
CA SER A 171 -8.38 -7.22 22.62
C SER A 171 -7.32 -7.65 21.59
N ARG A 172 -7.52 -8.80 20.96
CA ARG A 172 -6.59 -9.35 19.96
C ARG A 172 -6.49 -8.47 18.71
N SER A 173 -7.60 -7.94 18.22
CA SER A 173 -7.61 -7.04 17.06
C SER A 173 -6.99 -5.68 17.39
N ARG A 174 -7.21 -5.15 18.60
CA ARG A 174 -6.53 -3.94 19.09
C ARG A 174 -5.02 -4.12 19.20
N GLN A 175 -4.55 -5.27 19.69
CA GLN A 175 -3.13 -5.60 19.73
C GLN A 175 -2.53 -5.67 18.32
N ALA A 176 -3.23 -6.28 17.36
CA ALA A 176 -2.79 -6.33 15.98
C ALA A 176 -2.71 -4.94 15.34
N LEU A 177 -3.71 -4.07 15.59
CA LEU A 177 -3.71 -2.67 15.14
C LEU A 177 -2.55 -1.88 15.76
N ALA A 178 -2.32 -2.02 17.08
CA ALA A 178 -1.21 -1.38 17.76
C ALA A 178 0.15 -1.83 17.19
N ALA A 179 0.33 -3.13 16.96
CA ALA A 179 1.54 -3.67 16.34
C ALA A 179 1.72 -3.12 14.91
N ALA A 180 0.64 -3.02 14.12
CA ALA A 180 0.67 -2.47 12.76
C ALA A 180 1.02 -0.97 12.71
N LEU A 181 0.70 -0.21 13.77
CA LEU A 181 1.11 1.19 13.91
C LEU A 181 2.57 1.33 14.35
N VAL A 182 3.00 0.52 15.33
CA VAL A 182 4.29 0.71 16.01
C VAL A 182 5.44 0.01 15.28
N VAL A 183 5.30 -1.27 14.92
CA VAL A 183 6.43 -2.06 14.39
C VAL A 183 6.96 -1.48 13.07
N PRO A 184 6.12 -1.16 12.06
CA PRO A 184 6.63 -0.54 10.84
C PRO A 184 7.22 0.85 11.06
N ALA A 185 6.72 1.62 12.03
CA ALA A 185 7.27 2.93 12.40
C ALA A 185 8.66 2.81 13.02
N MET A 186 8.84 1.86 13.93
CA MET A 186 10.13 1.54 14.53
C MET A 186 11.15 1.13 13.48
N ILE A 187 10.79 0.17 12.60
CA ILE A 187 11.66 -0.29 11.52
C ILE A 187 12.08 0.86 10.62
N ASP A 188 11.14 1.73 10.23
CA ASP A 188 11.42 2.89 9.40
C ASP A 188 12.38 3.87 10.09
N TRP A 189 12.12 4.20 11.35
CA TRP A 189 12.96 5.09 12.14
C TRP A 189 14.40 4.57 12.28
N PHE A 190 14.59 3.28 12.55
CA PHE A 190 15.94 2.69 12.64
C PHE A 190 16.69 2.66 11.31
N ARG A 191 15.96 2.57 10.18
CA ARG A 191 16.54 2.55 8.83
C ARG A 191 16.88 3.94 8.31
N THR A 192 16.01 4.91 8.52
CA THR A 192 16.15 6.27 7.97
C THR A 192 16.82 7.25 8.92
N ARG A 193 16.84 6.92 10.23
CA ARG A 193 17.42 7.74 11.30
C ARG A 193 17.02 9.22 11.17
N PRO A 194 15.71 9.52 11.15
CA PRO A 194 15.24 10.88 10.98
C PRO A 194 15.65 11.74 12.18
N ALA A 195 15.64 13.07 12.00
CA ALA A 195 16.06 14.01 13.04
C ALA A 195 15.17 14.00 14.30
N ASN A 196 13.95 13.47 14.21
CA ASN A 196 13.03 13.36 15.35
C ASN A 196 13.23 12.07 16.14
N ASN A 197 12.77 12.04 17.40
CA ASN A 197 12.80 10.83 18.20
C ASN A 197 11.73 9.81 17.75
N LEU A 198 11.88 8.55 18.19
CA LEU A 198 11.02 7.44 17.80
C LEU A 198 9.53 7.67 18.15
N VAL A 199 9.25 8.28 19.31
CA VAL A 199 7.88 8.54 19.76
C VAL A 199 7.21 9.54 18.82
N THR A 200 7.89 10.66 18.55
CA THR A 200 7.41 11.70 17.63
C THR A 200 7.22 11.15 16.22
N HIS A 201 8.17 10.34 15.72
CA HIS A 201 8.04 9.68 14.41
C HIS A 201 6.81 8.77 14.34
N THR A 202 6.62 7.93 15.36
CA THR A 202 5.49 7.01 15.45
C THR A 202 4.16 7.76 15.55
N ALA A 203 4.11 8.85 16.33
CA ALA A 203 2.93 9.69 16.48
C ALA A 203 2.54 10.37 15.15
N PHE A 204 3.50 10.93 14.40
CA PHE A 204 3.24 11.52 13.09
C PHE A 204 2.74 10.49 12.07
N ARG A 205 3.29 9.28 12.09
CA ARG A 205 2.84 8.19 11.21
C ARG A 205 1.43 7.73 11.57
N ALA A 206 1.12 7.60 12.86
CA ALA A 206 -0.21 7.27 13.34
C ALA A 206 -1.23 8.35 12.92
N LEU A 207 -0.85 9.63 13.03
CA LEU A 207 -1.68 10.74 12.57
C LEU A 207 -1.92 10.70 11.06
N ASP A 208 -0.89 10.44 10.24
CA ASP A 208 -1.01 10.30 8.79
C ASP A 208 -2.02 9.20 8.44
N HIS A 209 -1.78 8.00 8.95
CA HIS A 209 -2.60 6.82 8.65
C HIS A 209 -4.02 6.96 9.19
N GLY A 210 -4.18 7.47 10.41
CA GLY A 210 -5.48 7.70 11.04
C GLY A 210 -6.30 8.76 10.30
N SER A 211 -5.67 9.86 9.90
CA SER A 211 -6.33 10.91 9.11
C SER A 211 -6.76 10.40 7.75
N TYR A 212 -5.88 9.65 7.06
CA TYR A 212 -6.23 9.00 5.80
C TYR A 212 -7.38 8.00 5.98
N CYS A 213 -7.33 7.16 7.02
CA CYS A 213 -8.39 6.19 7.31
C CYS A 213 -9.74 6.88 7.56
N ALA A 214 -9.77 7.95 8.37
CA ALA A 214 -10.97 8.76 8.56
C ALA A 214 -11.51 9.32 7.23
N GLY A 215 -10.61 9.74 6.33
CA GLY A 215 -10.96 10.15 4.97
C GLY A 215 -11.63 9.04 4.17
N VAL A 216 -11.03 7.85 4.13
CA VAL A 216 -11.56 6.67 3.42
C VAL A 216 -12.97 6.36 3.90
N TRP A 217 -13.19 6.30 5.21
CA TRP A 217 -14.51 6.02 5.77
C TRP A 217 -15.52 7.13 5.50
N ALA A 218 -15.12 8.40 5.53
CA ALA A 218 -15.98 9.50 5.12
C ALA A 218 -16.39 9.39 3.64
N GLY A 219 -15.49 8.94 2.77
CA GLY A 219 -15.79 8.66 1.36
C GLY A 219 -16.78 7.50 1.20
N VAL A 220 -16.57 6.39 1.91
CA VAL A 220 -17.46 5.21 1.92
C VAL A 220 -18.88 5.58 2.39
N LEU A 221 -18.99 6.35 3.48
CA LEU A 221 -20.28 6.78 4.02
C LEU A 221 -21.01 7.72 3.05
N ARG A 222 -20.28 8.61 2.37
CA ARG A 222 -20.85 9.55 1.40
C ARG A 222 -21.33 8.88 0.12
N SER A 223 -20.58 7.89 -0.38
CA SER A 223 -20.92 7.18 -1.62
C SER A 223 -21.87 6.00 -1.41
N GLY A 224 -22.02 5.51 -0.17
CA GLY A 224 -22.74 4.28 0.12
C GLY A 224 -22.02 3.00 -0.35
N SER A 225 -20.77 3.10 -0.81
CA SER A 225 -20.01 1.98 -1.37
C SER A 225 -18.80 1.61 -0.54
N VAL A 226 -18.72 0.33 -0.16
CA VAL A 226 -17.59 -0.25 0.59
C VAL A 226 -16.45 -0.74 -0.30
N ALA A 227 -16.53 -0.53 -1.63
CA ALA A 227 -15.58 -1.08 -2.59
C ALA A 227 -14.11 -0.72 -2.27
N ALA A 228 -13.86 0.51 -1.79
CA ALA A 228 -12.54 0.98 -1.37
C ALA A 228 -11.98 0.28 -0.11
N LEU A 229 -12.78 -0.53 0.59
CA LEU A 229 -12.37 -1.32 1.75
C LEU A 229 -12.11 -2.78 1.40
N LEU A 230 -12.52 -3.25 0.21
CA LEU A 230 -12.46 -4.67 -0.13
C LEU A 230 -11.04 -5.08 -0.56
N PRO A 231 -10.44 -6.13 0.04
CA PRO A 231 -9.15 -6.64 -0.40
C PRO A 231 -9.29 -7.32 -1.77
N LYS A 232 -8.26 -7.19 -2.62
CA LYS A 232 -8.16 -7.96 -3.86
C LYS A 232 -7.22 -9.13 -3.67
N VAL A 233 -7.80 -10.32 -3.60
CA VAL A 233 -7.04 -11.57 -3.56
C VAL A 233 -6.76 -12.02 -4.99
N ARG A 234 -5.51 -11.90 -5.44
CA ARG A 234 -5.10 -12.43 -6.75
C ARG A 234 -4.82 -13.93 -6.62
N ILE A 235 -5.65 -14.76 -7.24
CA ILE A 235 -5.45 -16.22 -7.33
C ILE A 235 -4.61 -16.48 -8.59
N GLY A 236 -3.29 -16.56 -8.42
CA GLY A 236 -2.34 -16.92 -9.50
C GLY A 236 -1.84 -15.75 -10.36
N ASN A 237 -0.69 -15.98 -11.02
CA ASN A 237 -0.09 -15.05 -11.97
C ASN A 237 -0.88 -15.07 -13.28
N ASN A 238 -1.84 -14.15 -13.43
CA ASN A 238 -2.15 -13.66 -14.76
C ASN A 238 -1.26 -12.44 -15.03
N SER A 239 -0.42 -12.65 -16.04
CA SER A 239 0.41 -11.69 -16.79
C SER A 239 -0.19 -10.30 -16.92
#